data_AF-A0A3G9GJD1-F1
#
_entry.id   AF-A0A3G9GJD1-F1
#
_cell.length_a   1.000
_cell.length_b   1.000
_cell.length_c   1.000
_cell.angle_alpha   90.00
_cell.angle_beta   90.00
_cell.angle_gamma   90.00
#
_symmetry.space_group_name_H-M   'P 1'
#
loop_
_entity.id
_entity.type
_entity.pdbx_description
1 polymer ?
#
loop_
_entity_poly.entity_id
_entity_poly.type
_entity_poly.pdbx_seq_one_letter_code
_entity_poly.pdbx_strand_id
1 'polypeptide(L)' 'MLQLAELVLKHTQSKSKLIFNPLPSDDPKQRKPDISLAQQKLDWIPKVSLEDGLKETISYFKKILPTI' A
#
# COMPACT_ATOMS: atom_id res chain seq x y z
N MET A 1 -5.09 -2.38 -7.37
CA MET A 1 -3.73 -2.97 -7.31
C MET A 1 -2.75 -2.27 -8.23
N LEU A 2 -3.05 -2.06 -9.52
CA LEU A 2 -2.12 -1.41 -10.47
C LEU A 2 -1.57 -0.05 -9.96
N GLN A 3 -2.46 0.87 -9.57
CA GLN A 3 -2.06 2.19 -9.04
C GLN A 3 -1.12 2.12 -7.83
N LEU A 4 -1.30 1.12 -6.95
CA LEU A 4 -0.41 0.93 -5.81
C LEU A 4 0.97 0.45 -6.26
N ALA A 5 1.03 -0.48 -7.21
CA ALA A 5 2.30 -0.96 -7.77
C ALA A 5 3.05 0.17 -8.50
N GLU A 6 2.36 1.02 -9.24
CA GLU A 6 2.93 2.22 -9.88
C GLU A 6 3.49 3.21 -8.87
N LEU A 7 2.78 3.47 -7.76
CA LEU A 7 3.28 4.32 -6.67
C LEU A 7 4.55 3.73 -6.05
N VAL A 8 4.59 2.43 -5.78
CA VAL A 8 5.77 1.75 -5.25
C VAL A 8 6.96 1.91 -6.20
N LEU A 9 6.79 1.68 -7.50
CA LEU A 9 7.86 1.88 -8.49
C LEU A 9 8.36 3.33 -8.51
N LYS A 10 7.42 4.30 -8.50
CA LYS A 10 7.75 5.73 -8.48
C LYS A 10 8.57 6.12 -7.25
N HIS A 11 8.14 5.71 -6.06
CA HIS A 11 8.80 6.12 -4.80
C HIS A 11 10.11 5.36 -4.53
N THR A 12 10.25 4.15 -5.05
CA THR A 12 11.49 3.36 -4.93
C THR A 12 12.50 3.66 -6.03
N GLN A 13 12.10 4.33 -7.11
CA GLN A 13 12.89 4.50 -8.34
C GLN A 13 13.38 3.16 -8.93
N SER A 14 12.59 2.10 -8.74
CA SER A 14 12.94 0.76 -9.19
C SER A 14 12.83 0.64 -10.72
N LYS A 15 13.72 -0.16 -11.31
CA LYS A 15 13.67 -0.57 -12.72
C LYS A 15 12.84 -1.84 -12.96
N SER A 16 12.20 -2.38 -11.93
CA SER A 16 11.34 -3.56 -12.04
C SER A 16 10.20 -3.33 -13.03
N LYS A 17 9.87 -4.37 -13.80
CA LYS A 17 8.75 -4.34 -14.75
C LYS A 17 7.47 -4.83 -14.06
N LEU A 18 6.34 -4.23 -14.41
CA LEU A 18 5.02 -4.77 -14.03
C LEU A 18 4.68 -5.97 -14.91
N ILE A 19 4.29 -7.07 -14.27
CA ILE A 19 3.83 -8.30 -14.93
C ILE A 19 2.44 -8.62 -14.39
N PHE A 20 1.50 -8.89 -15.28
CA PHE A 20 0.12 -9.19 -14.94
C PHE A 20 -0.08 -10.71 -14.93
N ASN A 21 -0.50 -11.23 -13.78
CA ASN A 21 -0.86 -12.64 -13.60
C ASN A 21 -2.35 -12.77 -13.30
N PRO A 22 -2.96 -13.95 -13.56
CA PRO A 22 -4.33 -14.23 -13.17
C PRO A 22 -4.54 -14.03 -11.66
N LEU A 23 -5.73 -13.56 -11.28
CA LEU A 23 -6.12 -13.45 -9.88
C LEU A 23 -6.37 -14.85 -9.29
N PRO A 24 -5.94 -15.14 -8.05
CA PRO A 24 -6.38 -16.34 -7.33
C PRO A 24 -7.91 -16.42 -7.29
N SER A 25 -8.45 -17.64 -7.33
CA SER A 25 -9.91 -17.86 -7.42
C SER A 25 -10.69 -17.34 -6.20
N ASP A 26 -10.03 -17.31 -5.05
CA ASP A 26 -10.58 -16.91 -3.75
C ASP A 26 -10.30 -15.44 -3.40
N ASP A 27 -9.59 -14.70 -4.26
CA ASP A 27 -9.24 -13.31 -4.00
C ASP A 27 -10.38 -12.35 -4.41
N PRO A 28 -10.93 -11.55 -3.48
CA PRO A 28 -11.92 -10.56 -3.82
C PRO A 28 -11.31 -9.40 -4.60
N LYS A 29 -11.97 -8.99 -5.68
CA LYS A 29 -11.52 -7.90 -6.56
C LYS A 29 -11.46 -6.54 -5.87
N GLN A 30 -12.27 -6.32 -4.83
CA GLN A 30 -12.35 -5.06 -4.12
C GLN A 30 -12.64 -5.27 -2.63
N ARG A 31 -11.97 -4.47 -1.79
CA ARG A 31 -12.23 -4.37 -0.36
C ARG A 31 -12.29 -2.88 0.01
N LYS A 32 -13.37 -2.45 0.66
CA LYS A 32 -13.54 -1.08 1.16
C LYS A 32 -14.33 -1.15 2.47
N PRO A 33 -13.68 -1.07 3.64
CA PRO A 33 -14.39 -1.12 4.91
C PRO A 33 -15.23 0.15 5.12
N ASP A 34 -16.43 -0.02 5.64
CA ASP A 34 -17.17 1.07 6.27
C ASP A 34 -16.65 1.25 7.70
N ILE A 35 -16.18 2.46 8.01
CA ILE A 35 -15.57 2.81 9.30
C ILE A 35 -16.48 3.68 10.16
N SER A 36 -17.75 3.87 9.76
CA SER A 36 -18.71 4.74 10.45
C SER A 36 -18.89 4.36 11.92
N LEU A 37 -18.87 3.07 12.25
CA LEU A 37 -18.99 2.60 13.63
C LEU A 37 -17.80 3.04 14.50
N ALA A 38 -16.58 2.91 13.98
CA ALA A 38 -15.37 3.33 14.69
C ALA A 38 -15.34 4.85 14.89
N GLN A 39 -15.75 5.60 13.85
CA GLN A 39 -15.87 7.05 13.95
C GLN A 39 -16.90 7.46 15.01
N GLN A 40 -18.08 6.87 15.01
CA GLN A 40 -19.15 7.23 15.95
C GLN A 40 -18.88 6.84 17.39
N LYS A 41 -18.23 5.69 17.62
CA LYS A 41 -18.04 5.13 18.97
C LYS A 41 -16.70 5.48 19.60
N LEU A 42 -15.68 5.74 18.79
CA LEU A 42 -14.31 5.93 19.24
C LEU A 42 -13.71 7.28 18.82
N ASP A 43 -14.47 8.10 18.08
CA ASP A 43 -13.95 9.31 17.41
C ASP A 43 -12.68 9.01 16.58
N TRP A 44 -12.64 7.81 16.01
CA TRP A 44 -11.47 7.31 15.32
C TRP A 44 -11.60 7.42 13.82
N ILE A 45 -10.56 7.95 13.17
CA ILE A 45 -10.36 7.97 11.72
C ILE A 45 -8.89 7.70 11.40
N PRO A 46 -8.56 7.14 10.20
CA PRO A 46 -7.19 7.04 9.74
C PRO A 46 -6.59 8.44 9.57
N LYS A 47 -5.39 8.66 10.14
CA LYS A 47 -4.67 9.94 10.06
C LYS A 47 -3.48 9.92 9.09
N VAL A 48 -3.08 8.73 8.65
CA VAL A 48 -1.93 8.53 7.75
C VAL A 48 -2.46 8.25 6.35
N SER A 49 -2.03 9.06 5.39
CA SER A 49 -2.37 8.83 3.98
C SER A 49 -1.62 7.61 3.43
N LEU A 50 -2.10 7.06 2.31
CA LEU A 50 -1.39 5.96 1.64
C LEU A 50 0.05 6.34 1.30
N GLU A 51 0.28 7.56 0.78
CA GLU A 51 1.61 7.98 0.34
C GLU A 51 2.57 8.18 1.51
N ASP A 52 2.10 8.77 2.62
CA ASP A 52 2.92 8.97 3.81
C ASP A 52 3.32 7.62 4.44
N GLY A 53 2.36 6.70 4.55
CA GLY A 53 2.63 5.34 5.01
C GLY A 53 3.62 4.58 4.11
N LEU A 54 3.51 4.75 2.79
CA LEU A 54 4.46 4.17 1.83
C LEU A 54 5.87 4.75 1.99
N LYS A 55 6.02 6.06 2.18
CA LYS A 55 7.33 6.72 2.39
C LYS A 55 8.05 6.15 3.62
N GLU A 56 7.35 6.03 4.75
CA GLU A 56 7.91 5.46 5.97
C GLU A 56 8.29 3.99 5.80
N THR A 57 7.43 3.20 5.13
CA THR A 57 7.71 1.79 4.82
C THR A 57 8.96 1.63 3.95
N ILE A 58 9.10 2.44 2.89
CA ILE A 58 10.27 2.44 2.01
C ILE A 58 11.53 2.85 2.79
N SER A 59 11.43 3.89 3.63
CA SER A 59 12.53 4.37 4.48
C SER A 59 13.02 3.26 5.42
N TYR A 60 12.11 2.52 6.03
CA TYR A 60 12.43 1.36 6.86
C TYR A 60 13.23 0.31 6.08
N PHE A 61 12.74 -0.14 4.92
CA PHE A 61 13.42 -1.17 4.12
C PHE A 61 14.77 -0.72 3.57
N LYS A 62 14.94 0.56 3.23
CA LYS A 62 16.24 1.13 2.84
C LYS A 62 17.30 1.03 3.93
N LYS A 63 16.90 1.01 5.21
CA LYS A 63 17.83 0.90 6.34
C LYS A 63 18.25 -0.54 6.64
N ILE A 64 17.34 -1.49 6.45
CA ILE A 64 17.56 -2.88 6.85
C ILE A 64 18.01 -3.80 5.71
N LEU A 65 17.78 -3.40 4.46
CA LEU A 65 18.22 -4.16 3.29
C LEU A 65 19.62 -3.69 2.86
N PRO A 66 20.50 -4.62 2.48
CA PRO A 66 21.77 -4.25 1.87
C PRO A 66 21.50 -3.48 0.57
N THR A 67 22.31 -2.46 0.30
CA THR A 67 22.29 -1.80 -1.01
C THR A 67 22.82 -2.81 -2.03
N ILE A 68 21.98 -3.18 -2.99
CA ILE A 68 22.34 -4.04 -4.13
C ILE A 68 23.02 -3.20 -5.19
#